data_AF-A0A9J6FS88-F1
#
_entry.id   AF-A0A9J6FS88-F1
#
_cell.length_a   1.000
_cell.length_b   1.000
_cell.length_c   1.000
_cell.angle_alpha   90.00
_cell.angle_beta   90.00
_cell.angle_gamma   90.00
#
_symmetry.space_group_name_H-M   'P 1'
#
loop_
_entity.id
_entity.type
_entity.pdbx_description
1 polymer ?
#
loop_
_entity_poly.entity_id
_entity_poly.type
_entity_poly.pdbx_seq_one_letter_code
_entity_poly.pdbx_strand_id
1 'polypeptide(L)'
;MACRHKLRQNLQRVKREQRTSSDDAVVQGTTIPQSSGADARCISGLRLKLDDVCRALKVIKDALADLEDIRNTVSTLRETVKTEMKRVREESAAIAQRILLKVDKIHHYLTCESGPAKDQPRSSKFEWRVENFSKLKEQMLGGKAKYFYNDNFYVGSHGYKMHLGATLADNSKGKVCLIVYTHITRNPYDRTLQWPYRRRSTFVVVDQKTNCHHKVAEMVPQELGRKQKHCFQRIKSGPNEGIGFTALISLEDSEKAYLMKDSLIVHFTTCDV
;
A
#
# COMPACT_ATOMS: atom_id res chain seq x y z
N MET A 1 -9.92 11.49 -50.99
CA MET A 1 -9.31 11.79 -52.31
C MET A 1 -9.96 12.97 -53.05
N ALA A 2 -11.28 13.18 -52.99
CA ALA A 2 -11.98 14.23 -53.76
C ALA A 2 -11.61 15.70 -53.42
N CYS A 3 -11.28 16.00 -52.15
CA CYS A 3 -11.03 17.37 -51.71
C CYS A 3 -9.71 17.98 -52.26
N ARG A 4 -8.65 17.15 -52.33
CA ARG A 4 -7.34 17.56 -52.91
C ARG A 4 -7.43 17.84 -54.41
N HIS A 5 -8.29 17.13 -55.13
CA HIS A 5 -8.47 17.34 -56.57
C HIS A 5 -9.17 18.67 -56.84
N LYS A 6 -10.19 19.00 -56.04
CA LYS A 6 -10.95 20.25 -56.15
C LYS A 6 -10.10 21.48 -55.81
N LEU A 7 -9.20 21.35 -54.83
CA LEU A 7 -8.26 22.42 -54.47
C LEU A 7 -7.22 22.68 -55.58
N ARG A 8 -6.71 21.62 -56.23
CA ARG A 8 -5.78 21.75 -57.38
C ARG A 8 -6.46 22.41 -58.59
N GLN A 9 -7.71 22.07 -58.87
CA GLN A 9 -8.48 22.68 -59.96
C GLN A 9 -8.72 24.18 -59.71
N ASN A 10 -9.08 24.56 -58.48
CA ASN A 10 -9.27 25.96 -58.12
C ASN A 10 -7.97 26.77 -58.19
N LEU A 11 -6.82 26.18 -57.78
CA LEU A 11 -5.51 26.85 -57.87
C LEU A 11 -5.07 27.06 -59.33
N GLN A 12 -5.39 26.13 -60.23
CA GLN A 12 -5.09 26.27 -61.65
C GLN A 12 -5.99 27.32 -62.32
N ARG A 13 -7.23 27.45 -61.88
CA ARG A 13 -8.16 28.47 -62.38
C ARG A 13 -7.69 29.88 -62.01
N VAL A 14 -7.31 30.11 -60.76
CA VAL A 14 -6.77 31.41 -60.29
C VAL A 14 -5.47 31.79 -61.03
N LYS A 15 -4.60 30.80 -61.33
CA LYS A 15 -3.38 31.04 -62.13
C LYS A 15 -3.65 31.38 -63.60
N ARG A 16 -4.77 30.93 -64.17
CA ARG A 16 -5.17 31.28 -65.54
C ARG A 16 -5.77 32.69 -65.58
N GLU A 17 -6.60 33.02 -64.61
CA GLU A 17 -7.21 34.36 -64.47
C GLU A 17 -6.14 35.46 -64.22
N GLN A 18 -5.04 35.15 -63.52
CA GLN A 18 -3.89 36.06 -63.38
C GLN A 18 -3.03 36.19 -64.65
N ARG A 19 -2.98 35.18 -65.53
CA ARG A 19 -2.23 35.26 -66.80
C ARG A 19 -3.03 35.99 -67.88
N THR A 20 -4.34 35.82 -67.94
CA THR A 20 -5.21 36.57 -68.88
C THR A 20 -5.25 38.06 -68.56
N SER A 21 -5.01 38.47 -67.30
CA SER A 21 -4.84 39.88 -66.95
C SER A 21 -3.49 40.48 -67.41
N SER A 22 -2.54 39.65 -67.87
CA SER A 22 -1.19 40.09 -68.22
C SER A 22 -0.92 40.12 -69.73
N ASP A 23 -1.76 39.51 -70.56
CA ASP A 23 -1.51 39.35 -72.01
C ASP A 23 -2.44 40.21 -72.93
N ASP A 24 -3.50 40.84 -72.43
CA ASP A 24 -4.41 41.69 -73.23
C ASP A 24 -4.14 43.20 -73.08
N ALA A 25 -2.91 43.64 -73.34
CA ALA A 25 -2.57 45.05 -73.50
C ALA A 25 -1.73 45.29 -74.76
N VAL A 26 -2.32 45.01 -75.92
CA VAL A 26 -1.84 45.56 -77.22
C VAL A 26 -2.23 47.04 -77.25
N VAL A 27 -1.22 47.90 -77.13
CA VAL A 27 -1.31 49.35 -77.24
C VAL A 27 -1.51 49.72 -78.72
N GLN A 28 -2.72 50.15 -79.09
CA GLN A 28 -2.92 51.02 -80.25
C GLN A 28 -3.17 52.45 -79.75
N GLY A 29 -2.36 53.36 -80.27
CA GLY A 29 -2.32 54.75 -79.87
C GLY A 29 -3.66 55.45 -80.08
N THR A 30 -4.14 56.10 -79.03
CA THR A 30 -5.08 57.21 -79.16
C THR A 30 -4.71 58.23 -78.11
N THR A 31 -4.38 59.43 -78.59
CA THR A 31 -4.02 60.61 -77.82
C THR A 31 -5.05 60.85 -76.72
N ILE A 32 -4.68 60.61 -75.46
CA ILE A 32 -5.48 61.00 -74.31
C ILE A 32 -5.17 62.48 -74.03
N PRO A 33 -6.16 63.39 -74.09
CA PRO A 33 -5.98 64.76 -73.60
C PRO A 33 -5.61 64.70 -72.13
N GLN A 34 -4.81 65.64 -71.64
CA GLN A 34 -4.48 65.81 -70.22
C GLN A 34 -5.76 65.74 -69.36
N SER A 35 -6.11 64.55 -68.90
CA SER A 35 -7.17 64.30 -67.93
C SER A 35 -6.53 63.62 -66.73
N SER A 36 -6.24 64.50 -65.78
CA SER A 36 -6.39 64.24 -64.37
C SER A 36 -5.41 63.25 -63.75
N GLY A 37 -4.41 63.81 -63.06
CA GLY A 37 -3.69 63.11 -61.98
C GLY A 37 -4.63 62.51 -60.92
N ALA A 38 -5.96 62.72 -60.96
CA ALA A 38 -6.92 62.00 -60.13
C ALA A 38 -7.07 60.51 -60.52
N ASP A 39 -6.98 60.11 -61.80
CA ASP A 39 -7.20 58.71 -62.21
C ASP A 39 -5.99 57.83 -61.85
N ALA A 40 -4.76 58.31 -62.07
CA ALA A 40 -3.54 57.65 -61.61
C ALA A 40 -3.48 57.58 -60.06
N ARG A 41 -3.92 58.63 -59.35
CA ARG A 41 -4.09 58.61 -57.90
C ARG A 41 -5.14 57.58 -57.46
N CYS A 42 -6.27 57.48 -58.17
CA CYS A 42 -7.32 56.51 -57.89
C CYS A 42 -6.82 55.05 -58.03
N ILE A 43 -6.12 54.73 -59.11
CA ILE A 43 -5.54 53.40 -59.34
C ILE A 43 -4.47 53.07 -58.28
N SER A 44 -3.61 54.03 -57.93
CA SER A 44 -2.62 53.83 -56.85
C SER A 44 -3.28 53.61 -55.47
N GLY A 45 -4.38 54.31 -55.18
CA GLY A 45 -5.15 54.14 -53.95
C GLY A 45 -5.87 52.80 -53.86
N LEU A 46 -6.39 52.30 -54.99
CA LEU A 46 -6.95 50.95 -55.08
C LEU A 46 -5.89 49.86 -54.88
N ARG A 47 -4.67 50.06 -55.42
CA ARG A 47 -3.54 49.12 -55.23
C ARG A 47 -3.11 49.04 -53.76
N LEU A 48 -3.00 50.17 -53.06
CA LEU A 48 -2.70 50.20 -51.63
C LEU A 48 -3.76 49.47 -50.80
N LYS A 49 -5.05 49.70 -51.09
CA LYS A 49 -6.15 48.97 -50.44
C LYS A 49 -6.11 47.47 -50.71
N LEU A 50 -5.72 47.07 -51.92
CA LEU A 50 -5.54 45.66 -52.28
C LEU A 50 -4.37 45.02 -51.51
N ASP A 51 -3.24 45.74 -51.38
CA ASP A 51 -2.10 45.29 -50.59
C ASP A 51 -2.45 45.17 -49.10
N ASP A 52 -3.27 46.07 -48.55
CA ASP A 52 -3.81 45.98 -47.19
C ASP A 52 -4.69 44.74 -47.00
N VAL A 53 -5.58 44.47 -47.97
CA VAL A 53 -6.42 43.25 -47.96
C VAL A 53 -5.55 42.00 -48.07
N CYS A 54 -4.52 41.97 -48.93
CA CYS A 54 -3.61 40.84 -49.05
C CYS A 54 -2.82 40.60 -47.75
N ARG A 55 -2.39 41.67 -47.07
CA ARG A 55 -1.75 41.58 -45.75
C ARG A 55 -2.71 41.03 -44.70
N ALA A 56 -3.94 41.54 -44.65
CA ALA A 56 -4.97 41.06 -43.74
C ALA A 56 -5.31 39.57 -43.97
N LEU A 57 -5.43 39.16 -45.24
CA LEU A 57 -5.66 37.76 -45.62
C LEU A 57 -4.51 36.84 -45.19
N LYS A 58 -3.27 37.32 -45.24
CA LYS A 58 -2.11 36.56 -44.77
C LYS A 58 -2.16 36.36 -43.25
N VAL A 59 -2.46 37.42 -42.48
CA VAL A 59 -2.64 37.33 -41.02
C VAL A 59 -3.75 36.35 -40.65
N ILE A 60 -4.89 36.40 -41.35
CA ILE A 60 -6.00 35.48 -41.12
C ILE A 60 -5.59 34.04 -41.43
N LYS A 61 -4.84 33.81 -42.51
CA LYS A 61 -4.35 32.49 -42.89
C LYS A 61 -3.42 31.90 -41.82
N ASP A 62 -2.49 32.70 -41.31
CA ASP A 62 -1.55 32.26 -40.29
C ASP A 62 -2.30 31.95 -38.98
N ALA A 63 -3.27 32.79 -38.59
CA ALA A 63 -4.14 32.52 -37.43
C ALA A 63 -4.98 31.25 -37.57
N LEU A 64 -5.41 30.88 -38.78
CA LEU A 64 -6.11 29.62 -39.04
C LEU A 64 -5.20 28.39 -38.86
N ALA A 65 -3.91 28.52 -39.18
CA ALA A 65 -2.93 27.46 -38.92
C ALA A 65 -2.68 27.27 -37.41
N ASP A 66 -2.56 28.37 -36.66
CA ASP A 66 -2.41 28.33 -35.20
C ASP A 66 -3.62 27.67 -34.53
N LEU A 67 -4.84 27.95 -34.99
CA LEU A 67 -6.06 27.31 -34.49
C LEU A 67 -6.11 25.80 -34.78
N GLU A 68 -5.52 25.36 -35.88
CA GLU A 68 -5.41 23.94 -36.21
C GLU A 68 -4.42 23.22 -35.28
N ASP A 69 -3.30 23.86 -34.95
CA ASP A 69 -2.35 23.35 -33.95
C ASP A 69 -2.93 23.33 -32.54
N ILE A 70 -3.68 24.38 -32.14
CA ILE A 70 -4.43 24.39 -30.87
C ILE A 70 -5.44 23.24 -30.85
N ARG A 71 -6.18 23.00 -31.94
CA ARG A 71 -7.11 21.87 -32.02
C ARG A 71 -6.42 20.53 -31.85
N ASN A 72 -5.24 20.35 -32.44
CA ASN A 72 -4.47 19.12 -32.33
C ASN A 72 -3.95 18.91 -30.91
N THR A 73 -3.41 19.95 -30.27
CA THR A 73 -2.92 19.90 -28.88
C THR A 73 -4.06 19.68 -27.87
N VAL A 74 -5.23 20.28 -28.07
CA VAL A 74 -6.43 20.00 -27.26
C VAL A 74 -6.86 18.54 -27.44
N SER A 75 -6.78 18.00 -28.65
CA SER A 75 -7.14 16.60 -28.92
C SER A 75 -6.17 15.63 -28.24
N THR A 76 -4.86 15.90 -28.25
CA THR A 76 -3.89 15.07 -27.53
C THR A 76 -4.06 15.17 -26.02
N LEU A 77 -4.21 16.38 -25.47
CA LEU A 77 -4.47 16.60 -24.05
C LEU A 77 -5.74 15.88 -23.59
N ARG A 78 -6.80 15.89 -24.41
CA ARG A 78 -8.06 15.18 -24.12
C ARG A 78 -7.82 13.68 -23.95
N GLU A 79 -7.06 13.05 -24.84
CA GLU A 79 -6.75 11.61 -24.73
C GLU A 79 -5.83 11.30 -23.54
N THR A 80 -4.86 12.16 -23.24
CA THR A 80 -4.02 12.03 -22.04
C THR A 80 -4.86 12.10 -20.76
N VAL A 81 -5.72 13.12 -20.62
CA VAL A 81 -6.61 13.27 -19.46
C VAL A 81 -7.54 12.06 -19.31
N LYS A 82 -8.10 11.56 -20.43
CA LYS A 82 -8.96 10.38 -20.42
C LYS A 82 -8.22 9.13 -19.92
N THR A 83 -6.96 8.97 -20.32
CA THR A 83 -6.10 7.85 -19.89
C THR A 83 -5.73 7.97 -18.42
N GLU A 84 -5.34 9.16 -17.97
CA GLU A 84 -5.03 9.42 -16.56
C GLU A 84 -6.25 9.27 -15.66
N MET A 85 -7.43 9.75 -16.07
CA MET A 85 -8.67 9.53 -15.31
C MET A 85 -9.01 8.04 -15.19
N LYS A 86 -8.78 7.24 -16.24
CA LYS A 86 -8.98 5.79 -16.18
C LYS A 86 -8.01 5.15 -15.18
N ARG A 87 -6.72 5.53 -15.23
CA ARG A 87 -5.68 5.05 -14.31
C ARG A 87 -6.01 5.38 -12.85
N VAL A 88 -6.35 6.65 -12.57
CA VAL A 88 -6.76 7.11 -11.24
C VAL A 88 -7.99 6.33 -10.75
N ARG A 89 -8.95 6.03 -11.63
CA ARG A 89 -10.14 5.25 -11.27
C ARG A 89 -9.79 3.82 -10.86
N GLU A 90 -8.92 3.16 -11.61
CA GLU A 90 -8.45 1.80 -11.31
C GLU A 90 -7.66 1.75 -9.99
N GLU A 91 -6.73 2.70 -9.80
CA GLU A 91 -5.97 2.84 -8.55
C GLU A 91 -6.89 3.12 -7.35
N SER A 92 -7.88 4.00 -7.52
CA SER A 92 -8.87 4.31 -6.48
C SER A 92 -9.73 3.11 -6.10
N ALA A 93 -10.12 2.27 -7.07
CA ALA A 93 -10.87 1.05 -6.81
C ALA A 93 -10.06 0.02 -6.03
N ALA A 94 -8.76 -0.14 -6.36
CA ALA A 94 -7.86 -1.02 -5.62
C ALA A 94 -7.65 -0.54 -4.17
N ILE A 95 -7.50 0.77 -3.95
CA ILE A 95 -7.44 1.36 -2.61
C ILE A 95 -8.74 1.12 -1.86
N ALA A 96 -9.90 1.37 -2.49
CA ALA A 96 -11.21 1.16 -1.89
C ALA A 96 -11.42 -0.30 -1.45
N GLN A 97 -11.04 -1.28 -2.29
CA GLN A 97 -11.08 -2.70 -1.92
C GLN A 97 -10.19 -3.01 -0.70
N ARG A 98 -8.98 -2.42 -0.66
CA ARG A 98 -8.04 -2.63 0.45
C ARG A 98 -8.53 -2.00 1.75
N ILE A 99 -9.23 -0.87 1.67
CA ILE A 99 -9.91 -0.23 2.81
C ILE A 99 -11.07 -1.10 3.27
N LEU A 100 -11.95 -1.54 2.36
CA LEU A 100 -13.07 -2.44 2.67
C LEU A 100 -12.61 -3.70 3.39
N LEU A 101 -11.56 -4.38 2.92
CA LEU A 101 -10.99 -5.56 3.60
C LEU A 101 -10.47 -5.25 5.01
N LYS A 102 -9.93 -4.05 5.25
CA LYS A 102 -9.49 -3.63 6.59
C LYS A 102 -10.69 -3.28 7.47
N VAL A 103 -11.70 -2.62 6.92
CA VAL A 103 -12.96 -2.31 7.62
C VAL A 103 -13.69 -3.59 7.98
N ASP A 104 -13.77 -4.58 7.10
CA ASP A 104 -14.37 -5.89 7.39
C ASP A 104 -13.61 -6.64 8.48
N LYS A 105 -12.28 -6.59 8.48
CA LYS A 105 -11.48 -7.14 9.58
C LYS A 105 -11.79 -6.45 10.90
N ILE A 106 -11.80 -5.12 10.92
CA ILE A 106 -12.13 -4.33 12.12
C ILE A 106 -13.56 -4.62 12.57
N HIS A 107 -14.52 -4.64 11.64
CA HIS A 107 -15.92 -4.95 11.91
C HIS A 107 -16.05 -6.38 12.46
N HIS A 108 -15.32 -7.35 11.93
CA HIS A 108 -15.27 -8.71 12.48
C HIS A 108 -14.74 -8.72 13.92
N TYR A 109 -13.63 -8.02 14.20
CA TYR A 109 -13.10 -7.89 15.57
C TYR A 109 -14.12 -7.24 16.52
N LEU A 110 -14.78 -6.15 16.10
CA LEU A 110 -15.76 -5.42 16.92
C LEU A 110 -17.11 -6.15 17.04
N THR A 111 -17.53 -6.91 16.02
CA THR A 111 -18.77 -7.71 16.04
C THR A 111 -18.61 -8.93 16.93
N CYS A 112 -17.40 -9.52 16.98
CA CYS A 112 -17.06 -10.53 17.99
C CYS A 112 -17.09 -9.97 19.42
N GLU A 113 -16.91 -8.65 19.61
CA GLU A 113 -17.08 -7.98 20.92
C GLU A 113 -18.54 -7.61 21.24
N SER A 114 -19.46 -7.71 20.27
CA SER A 114 -20.85 -7.22 20.37
C SER A 114 -21.92 -8.32 20.32
N GLY A 115 -21.55 -9.59 20.46
CA GLY A 115 -22.53 -10.66 20.69
C GLY A 115 -23.22 -10.49 22.05
N PRO A 116 -24.46 -10.99 22.24
CA PRO A 116 -25.11 -10.92 23.54
C PRO A 116 -24.19 -11.55 24.58
N ALA A 117 -23.82 -10.75 25.57
CA ALA A 117 -22.92 -11.12 26.66
C ALA A 117 -23.43 -12.40 27.32
N LYS A 118 -22.81 -13.53 26.95
CA LYS A 118 -22.61 -14.63 27.87
C LYS A 118 -21.31 -14.32 28.60
N ASP A 119 -21.28 -14.53 29.90
CA ASP A 119 -20.14 -14.35 30.82
C ASP A 119 -18.91 -15.16 30.40
N GLN A 120 -18.35 -14.85 29.23
CA GLN A 120 -17.14 -15.42 28.72
C GLN A 120 -16.03 -14.40 28.93
N PRO A 121 -15.02 -14.71 29.74
CA PRO A 121 -13.94 -13.78 29.98
C PRO A 121 -13.28 -13.42 28.65
N ARG A 122 -13.15 -12.11 28.40
CA ARG A 122 -12.42 -11.57 27.24
C ARG A 122 -11.04 -12.23 27.20
N SER A 123 -10.73 -12.90 26.10
CA SER A 123 -9.49 -13.67 25.96
C SER A 123 -8.51 -12.90 25.07
N SER A 124 -7.30 -12.63 25.57
CA SER A 124 -6.21 -12.09 24.74
C SER A 124 -5.35 -13.24 24.22
N LYS A 125 -5.07 -13.26 22.91
CA LYS A 125 -4.22 -14.27 22.26
C LYS A 125 -3.03 -13.60 21.59
N PHE A 126 -1.84 -14.14 21.84
CA PHE A 126 -0.60 -13.77 21.17
C PHE A 126 -0.03 -14.98 20.41
N GLU A 127 0.46 -14.74 19.19
CA GLU A 127 1.12 -15.75 18.36
C GLU A 127 2.61 -15.46 18.23
N TRP A 128 3.43 -16.44 18.59
CA TRP A 128 4.86 -16.45 18.39
C TRP A 128 5.24 -17.48 17.35
N ARG A 129 5.69 -17.01 16.19
CA ARG A 129 6.35 -17.84 15.19
C ARG A 129 7.86 -17.79 15.43
N VAL A 130 8.46 -18.94 15.68
CA VAL A 130 9.93 -19.09 15.73
C VAL A 130 10.36 -19.58 14.36
N GLU A 131 11.22 -18.82 13.71
CA GLU A 131 11.80 -19.15 12.41
C GLU A 131 13.27 -19.55 12.55
N ASN A 132 13.82 -20.22 11.54
CA ASN A 132 15.21 -20.66 11.51
C ASN A 132 15.57 -21.53 12.74
N PHE A 133 14.65 -22.44 13.10
CA PHE A 133 14.76 -23.23 14.32
C PHE A 133 16.02 -24.10 14.34
N SER A 134 16.45 -24.63 13.20
CA SER A 134 17.67 -25.41 13.01
C SER A 134 18.91 -24.68 13.53
N LYS A 135 19.06 -23.40 13.15
CA LYS A 135 20.14 -22.52 13.59
C LYS A 135 20.06 -22.22 15.09
N LEU A 136 18.85 -21.96 15.61
CA LEU A 136 18.65 -21.76 17.04
C LEU A 136 19.03 -23.01 17.82
N LYS A 137 18.58 -24.20 17.37
CA LYS A 137 18.93 -25.50 17.96
C LYS A 137 20.44 -25.73 17.98
N GLU A 138 21.14 -25.47 16.88
CA GLU A 138 22.60 -25.58 16.82
C GLU A 138 23.30 -24.65 17.82
N GLN A 139 22.87 -23.38 17.88
CA GLN A 139 23.44 -22.41 18.82
C GLN A 139 23.22 -22.82 20.28
N MET A 140 22.07 -23.41 20.59
CA MET A 140 21.73 -23.84 21.93
C MET A 140 22.46 -25.11 22.36
N LEU A 141 22.46 -26.14 21.50
CA LEU A 141 23.19 -27.39 21.77
C LEU A 141 24.71 -27.16 21.78
N GLY A 142 25.21 -26.22 20.97
CA GLY A 142 26.60 -25.79 20.97
C GLY A 142 26.97 -24.84 22.12
N GLY A 143 26.05 -24.55 23.06
CA GLY A 143 26.29 -23.71 24.23
C GLY A 143 26.48 -22.21 23.96
N LYS A 144 26.29 -21.75 22.72
CA LYS A 144 26.42 -20.34 22.34
C LYS A 144 25.25 -19.47 22.82
N ALA A 145 24.08 -20.07 23.02
CA ALA A 145 22.89 -19.41 23.53
C ALA A 145 22.13 -20.32 24.51
N LYS A 146 21.64 -19.77 25.62
CA LYS A 146 20.82 -20.51 26.59
C LYS A 146 19.32 -20.36 26.37
N TYR A 147 18.90 -19.28 25.73
CA TYR A 147 17.49 -18.97 25.47
C TYR A 147 17.36 -18.23 24.16
N PHE A 148 16.19 -18.34 23.54
CA PHE A 148 15.75 -17.44 22.48
C PHE A 148 14.42 -16.80 22.88
N TYR A 149 14.17 -15.58 22.40
CA TYR A 149 13.07 -14.74 22.85
C TYR A 149 12.29 -14.20 21.67
N ASN A 150 11.03 -13.83 21.90
CA ASN A 150 10.25 -13.04 20.96
C ASN A 150 10.33 -11.53 21.33
N ASP A 151 9.70 -10.70 20.50
CA ASP A 151 9.47 -9.30 20.82
C ASP A 151 8.41 -9.11 21.91
N ASN A 152 8.44 -7.94 22.57
CA ASN A 152 7.45 -7.63 23.59
C ASN A 152 6.04 -7.54 23.00
N PHE A 153 5.06 -8.10 23.71
CA PHE A 153 3.64 -8.01 23.44
C PHE A 153 2.88 -7.53 24.69
N TYR A 154 1.60 -7.22 24.53
CA TYR A 154 0.76 -6.72 25.61
C TYR A 154 -0.40 -7.66 25.90
N VAL A 155 -0.75 -7.80 27.19
CA VAL A 155 -1.80 -8.69 27.66
C VAL A 155 -2.85 -7.91 28.44
N GLY A 156 -4.12 -8.11 28.07
CA GLY A 156 -5.27 -7.50 28.71
C GLY A 156 -5.55 -6.06 28.26
N SER A 157 -6.76 -5.59 28.56
CA SER A 157 -7.24 -4.24 28.21
C SER A 157 -6.38 -3.10 28.78
N HIS A 158 -5.71 -3.35 29.90
CA HIS A 158 -4.85 -2.37 30.56
C HIS A 158 -3.35 -2.58 30.23
N GLY A 159 -2.99 -3.71 29.59
CA GLY A 159 -1.74 -3.95 28.86
C GLY A 159 -0.50 -4.26 29.69
N TYR A 160 -0.44 -5.40 30.39
CA TYR A 160 0.84 -5.90 30.92
C TYR A 160 1.80 -6.13 29.76
N LYS A 161 3.01 -5.54 29.82
CA LYS A 161 4.04 -5.76 28.82
C LYS A 161 4.78 -7.06 29.12
N MET A 162 4.81 -7.99 28.17
CA MET A 162 5.39 -9.32 28.32
C MET A 162 6.25 -9.71 27.13
N HIS A 163 7.15 -10.66 27.30
CA HIS A 163 7.74 -11.42 26.18
C HIS A 163 7.85 -12.89 26.58
N LEU A 164 7.86 -13.77 25.59
CA LEU A 164 8.14 -15.19 25.71
C LEU A 164 9.63 -15.46 25.51
N GLY A 165 10.16 -16.37 26.32
CA GLY A 165 11.47 -16.97 26.14
C GLY A 165 11.33 -18.48 26.02
N ALA A 166 12.25 -19.14 25.33
CA ALA A 166 12.27 -20.59 25.31
C ALA A 166 13.69 -21.14 25.40
N THR A 167 13.80 -22.32 26.00
CA THR A 167 15.01 -23.15 25.96
C THR A 167 14.70 -24.53 25.41
N LEU A 168 15.73 -25.17 24.90
CA LEU A 168 15.73 -26.58 24.55
C LEU A 168 16.34 -27.38 25.71
N ALA A 169 15.82 -28.59 25.90
CA ALA A 169 16.35 -29.58 26.83
C ALA A 169 16.19 -30.96 26.21
N ASP A 170 17.14 -31.85 26.46
CA ASP A 170 16.99 -33.25 26.08
C ASP A 170 16.14 -33.95 27.14
N ASN A 171 15.16 -34.74 26.70
CA ASN A 171 14.49 -35.66 27.61
C ASN A 171 15.34 -36.92 27.84
N SER A 172 14.92 -37.76 28.79
CA SER A 172 15.59 -39.02 29.11
C SER A 172 15.68 -40.02 27.94
N LYS A 173 15.01 -39.75 26.81
CA LYS A 173 15.05 -40.55 25.58
C LYS A 173 15.88 -39.90 24.46
N GLY A 174 16.62 -38.83 24.77
CA GLY A 174 17.45 -38.11 23.80
C GLY A 174 16.66 -37.30 22.76
N LYS A 175 15.35 -37.07 22.98
CA LYS A 175 14.57 -36.19 22.12
C LYS A 175 14.65 -34.75 22.61
N VAL A 176 14.67 -33.83 21.66
CA VAL A 176 14.68 -32.41 21.96
C VAL A 176 13.30 -31.94 22.40
N CYS A 177 13.25 -31.42 23.62
CA CYS A 177 12.07 -30.82 24.22
C CYS A 177 12.18 -29.30 24.26
N LEU A 178 11.07 -28.62 23.95
CA LEU A 178 10.94 -27.18 24.11
C LEU A 178 10.36 -26.86 25.49
N ILE A 179 10.97 -25.89 26.17
CA ILE A 179 10.46 -25.30 27.41
C ILE A 179 10.20 -23.82 27.15
N VAL A 180 8.98 -23.36 27.40
CA VAL A 180 8.57 -21.96 27.17
C VAL A 180 8.35 -21.24 28.51
N TYR A 181 8.76 -19.98 28.56
CA TYR A 181 8.68 -19.06 29.68
C TYR A 181 8.00 -17.78 29.22
N THR A 182 7.32 -17.10 30.13
CA THR A 182 6.81 -15.74 29.95
C THR A 182 7.51 -14.80 30.92
N HIS A 183 7.88 -13.64 30.47
CA HIS A 183 8.57 -12.63 31.24
C HIS A 183 7.68 -11.40 31.27
N ILE A 184 7.27 -10.97 32.46
CA ILE A 184 6.67 -9.65 32.63
C ILE A 184 7.80 -8.63 32.61
N THR A 185 7.64 -7.58 31.81
CA THR A 185 8.60 -6.48 31.67
C THR A 185 7.99 -5.17 32.11
N ARG A 186 8.86 -4.19 32.42
CA ARG A 186 8.42 -2.90 32.95
C ARG A 186 7.69 -2.11 31.87
N ASN A 187 6.52 -1.60 32.22
CA ASN A 187 5.71 -0.71 31.39
C ASN A 187 5.52 0.64 32.12
N PRO A 188 5.60 1.80 31.43
CA PRO A 188 5.23 3.09 32.02
C PRO A 188 3.88 3.10 32.77
N TYR A 189 2.93 2.27 32.31
CA TYR A 189 1.59 2.15 32.88
C TYR A 189 1.47 1.09 34.00
N ASP A 190 2.57 0.51 34.48
CA ASP A 190 2.53 -0.52 35.54
C ASP A 190 1.83 -0.04 36.82
N ARG A 191 1.76 1.28 37.07
CA ARG A 191 1.08 1.84 38.24
C ARG A 191 -0.45 1.73 38.17
N THR A 192 -1.03 1.69 36.97
CA THR A 192 -2.48 1.58 36.75
C THR A 192 -2.94 0.13 36.62
N LEU A 193 -2.00 -0.80 36.43
CA LEU A 193 -2.26 -2.23 36.37
C LEU A 193 -2.54 -2.81 37.76
N GLN A 194 -3.37 -3.86 37.81
CA GLN A 194 -3.57 -4.63 39.04
C GLN A 194 -2.30 -5.47 39.34
N TRP A 195 -1.92 -5.58 40.60
CA TRP A 195 -0.79 -6.43 40.99
C TRP A 195 -1.12 -7.27 42.22
N PRO A 196 -0.55 -8.49 42.34
CA PRO A 196 0.26 -9.19 41.34
C PRO A 196 -0.51 -9.55 40.07
N TYR A 197 0.19 -9.96 39.00
CA TYR A 197 -0.46 -10.51 37.81
C TYR A 197 -1.29 -11.75 38.20
N ARG A 198 -2.59 -11.75 37.84
CA ARG A 198 -3.58 -12.77 38.29
C ARG A 198 -4.22 -13.57 37.16
N ARG A 199 -3.95 -13.22 35.91
CA ARG A 199 -4.65 -13.80 34.76
C ARG A 199 -4.19 -15.23 34.53
N ARG A 200 -5.15 -16.13 34.32
CA ARG A 200 -4.88 -17.49 33.85
C ARG A 200 -4.33 -17.41 32.44
N SER A 201 -3.23 -18.12 32.18
CA SER A 201 -2.57 -18.11 30.88
C SER A 201 -2.24 -19.53 30.43
N THR A 202 -2.38 -19.79 29.13
CA THR A 202 -2.20 -21.10 28.54
C THR A 202 -1.24 -20.99 27.38
N PHE A 203 -0.24 -21.87 27.36
CA PHE A 203 0.67 -22.05 26.25
C PHE A 203 0.17 -23.20 25.38
N VAL A 204 0.12 -22.95 24.09
CA VAL A 204 -0.36 -23.91 23.10
C VAL A 204 0.66 -23.99 21.98
N VAL A 205 1.02 -25.18 21.56
CA VAL A 205 1.83 -25.39 20.34
C VAL A 205 0.92 -25.88 19.24
N VAL A 206 1.10 -25.31 18.04
CA VAL A 206 0.27 -25.63 16.88
C VAL A 206 0.90 -26.78 16.11
N ASP A 207 0.11 -27.82 15.85
CA ASP A 207 0.43 -28.79 14.81
C ASP A 207 0.16 -28.13 13.45
N GLN A 208 1.21 -27.89 12.67
CA GLN A 208 1.12 -27.11 11.44
C GLN A 208 0.54 -27.90 10.25
N LYS A 209 0.36 -29.22 10.38
CA LYS A 209 -0.25 -30.06 9.34
C LYS A 209 -1.77 -30.12 9.50
N THR A 210 -2.22 -30.32 10.73
CA THR A 210 -3.64 -30.46 11.07
C THR A 210 -4.29 -29.16 11.55
N ASN A 211 -3.48 -28.15 11.86
CA ASN A 211 -3.87 -26.92 12.54
C ASN A 211 -4.47 -27.17 13.94
N CYS A 212 -4.17 -28.32 14.54
CA CYS A 212 -4.60 -28.67 15.89
C CYS A 212 -3.80 -27.90 16.94
N HIS A 213 -4.49 -27.46 17.99
CA HIS A 213 -3.95 -26.67 19.08
C HIS A 213 -3.70 -27.56 20.30
N HIS A 214 -2.43 -27.86 20.57
CA HIS A 214 -2.05 -28.72 21.69
C HIS A 214 -1.65 -27.89 22.90
N LYS A 215 -2.46 -27.93 23.97
CA LYS A 215 -2.14 -27.29 25.26
C LYS A 215 -0.88 -27.93 25.83
N VAL A 216 0.11 -27.09 26.12
CA VAL A 216 1.43 -27.52 26.63
C VAL A 216 1.52 -27.18 28.11
N ALA A 217 1.33 -25.91 28.48
CA ALA A 217 1.34 -25.47 29.87
C ALA A 217 0.11 -24.61 30.19
N GLU A 218 -0.24 -24.59 31.47
CA GLU A 218 -1.16 -23.61 32.05
C GLU A 218 -0.50 -22.95 33.26
N MET A 219 -0.74 -21.66 33.39
CA MET A 219 -0.27 -20.82 34.46
C MET A 219 -1.48 -20.19 35.11
N VAL A 220 -1.72 -20.54 36.37
CA VAL A 220 -2.76 -19.93 37.21
C VAL A 220 -2.05 -19.23 38.37
N PRO A 221 -1.74 -17.91 38.28
CA PRO A 221 -0.88 -17.23 39.25
C PRO A 221 -1.26 -17.42 40.73
N GLN A 222 -2.55 -17.63 41.00
CA GLN A 222 -3.09 -17.82 42.35
C GLN A 222 -2.80 -19.21 42.94
N GLU A 223 -2.67 -20.24 42.09
CA GLU A 223 -2.41 -21.62 42.49
C GLU A 223 -0.90 -21.90 42.68
N LEU A 224 -0.06 -20.94 42.31
CA LEU A 224 1.39 -21.10 42.36
C LEU A 224 1.93 -20.91 43.77
N GLY A 225 2.81 -21.82 44.17
CA GLY A 225 3.35 -21.87 45.52
C GLY A 225 4.11 -20.59 45.91
N ARG A 226 4.32 -20.40 47.23
CA ARG A 226 4.98 -19.21 47.80
C ARG A 226 6.33 -18.87 47.15
N LYS A 227 7.06 -19.87 46.62
CA LYS A 227 8.38 -19.73 45.97
C LYS A 227 8.36 -18.99 44.63
N GLN A 228 7.20 -18.85 43.98
CA GLN A 228 7.08 -18.22 42.65
C GLN A 228 6.32 -16.90 42.69
N LYS A 229 5.91 -16.46 43.89
CA LYS A 229 5.12 -15.22 44.07
C LYS A 229 5.85 -13.97 43.59
N HIS A 230 7.19 -13.95 43.64
CA HIS A 230 8.00 -12.81 43.20
C HIS A 230 7.91 -12.59 41.69
N CYS A 231 7.75 -13.65 40.90
CA CYS A 231 7.68 -13.57 39.44
C CYS A 231 6.45 -12.77 38.96
N PHE A 232 5.37 -12.72 39.74
CA PHE A 232 4.11 -12.02 39.42
C PHE A 232 3.99 -10.63 40.01
N GLN A 233 4.96 -10.17 40.79
CA GLN A 233 4.90 -8.85 41.42
C GLN A 233 5.24 -7.74 40.43
N ARG A 234 4.76 -6.54 40.75
CA ARG A 234 5.15 -5.32 40.02
C ARG A 234 6.68 -5.18 40.07
N ILE A 235 7.30 -4.97 38.91
CA ILE A 235 8.75 -4.80 38.79
C ILE A 235 9.14 -3.47 39.44
N LYS A 236 9.90 -3.54 40.54
CA LYS A 236 10.33 -2.34 41.31
C LYS A 236 11.74 -1.89 40.93
N SER A 237 12.68 -2.81 40.74
CA SER A 237 14.08 -2.56 40.38
C SER A 237 14.69 -3.81 39.73
N GLY A 238 15.44 -3.65 38.63
CA GLY A 238 16.00 -4.76 37.86
C GLY A 238 14.95 -5.57 37.06
N PRO A 239 15.37 -6.53 36.23
CA PRO A 239 14.45 -7.47 35.57
C PRO A 239 13.90 -8.48 36.57
N ASN A 240 12.58 -8.76 36.53
CA ASN A 240 12.03 -9.92 37.24
C ASN A 240 12.58 -11.21 36.61
N GLU A 241 12.77 -12.26 37.41
CA GLU A 241 12.98 -13.61 36.88
C GLU A 241 11.78 -14.01 36.00
N GLY A 242 12.07 -14.63 34.86
CA GLY A 242 11.05 -15.16 33.97
C GLY A 242 10.09 -16.10 34.69
N ILE A 243 8.80 -15.90 34.47
CA ILE A 243 7.76 -16.81 34.91
C ILE A 243 7.69 -17.96 33.90
N GLY A 244 8.10 -19.17 34.25
CA GLY A 244 7.92 -20.33 33.37
C GLY A 244 7.39 -21.54 34.10
N PHE A 245 6.43 -22.22 33.47
CA PHE A 245 6.05 -23.58 33.80
C PHE A 245 6.64 -24.51 32.75
N THR A 246 7.47 -25.44 33.22
CA THR A 246 8.11 -26.49 32.44
C THR A 246 7.09 -27.53 31.99
N ALA A 247 6.34 -27.22 30.94
CA ALA A 247 5.78 -28.28 30.13
C ALA A 247 6.73 -28.54 28.96
N LEU A 248 7.45 -29.64 29.07
CA LEU A 248 8.32 -30.15 28.03
C LEU A 248 7.45 -30.69 26.89
N ILE A 249 7.59 -30.12 25.70
CA ILE A 249 7.01 -30.70 24.49
C ILE A 249 8.10 -31.30 23.63
N SER A 250 7.98 -32.60 23.34
CA SER A 250 8.85 -33.27 22.36
C SER A 250 8.57 -32.70 20.98
N LEU A 251 9.55 -32.01 20.40
CA LEU A 251 9.42 -31.46 19.04
C LEU A 251 9.58 -32.54 17.97
N GLU A 252 10.19 -33.66 18.33
CA GLU A 252 10.44 -34.83 17.48
C GLU A 252 9.38 -35.93 17.73
N ASP A 253 8.14 -35.50 17.93
CA ASP A 253 6.98 -36.37 17.98
C ASP A 253 6.55 -36.71 16.54
N SER A 254 6.63 -37.98 16.14
CA SER A 254 6.35 -38.43 14.78
C SER A 254 4.87 -38.30 14.39
N GLU A 255 3.97 -38.22 15.38
CA GLU A 255 2.53 -38.07 15.16
C GLU A 255 2.11 -36.60 14.98
N LYS A 256 2.96 -35.65 15.40
CA LYS A 256 2.63 -34.22 15.41
C LYS A 256 3.62 -33.39 14.59
N ALA A 257 3.09 -32.59 13.68
CA ALA A 257 3.88 -31.71 12.82
C ALA A 257 4.14 -30.35 13.49
N TYR A 258 4.77 -30.35 14.68
CA TYR A 258 5.07 -29.12 15.41
C TYR A 258 6.14 -28.27 14.72
N LEU A 259 7.18 -28.92 14.18
CA LEU A 259 8.25 -28.29 13.42
C LEU A 259 8.02 -28.54 11.94
N MET A 260 7.74 -27.49 11.17
CA MET A 260 7.51 -27.56 9.73
C MET A 260 8.22 -26.40 9.04
N LYS A 261 8.90 -26.70 7.93
CA LYS A 261 9.66 -25.70 7.15
C LYS A 261 10.60 -24.85 8.02
N ASP A 262 11.30 -25.51 8.93
CA ASP A 262 12.22 -24.89 9.90
C ASP A 262 11.59 -23.82 10.82
N SER A 263 10.30 -23.94 11.08
CA SER A 263 9.55 -23.03 11.96
C SER A 263 8.60 -23.77 12.90
N LEU A 264 8.32 -23.17 14.05
CA LEU A 264 7.30 -23.62 15.00
C LEU A 264 6.42 -22.44 15.44
N ILE A 265 5.19 -22.74 15.86
CA ILE A 265 4.22 -21.73 16.29
C ILE A 265 3.76 -22.02 17.72
N VAL A 266 3.92 -21.04 18.60
CA VAL A 266 3.44 -21.05 19.98
C VAL A 266 2.38 -19.96 20.15
N HIS A 267 1.24 -20.32 20.72
CA HIS A 267 0.25 -19.36 21.17
C HIS A 267 0.32 -19.18 22.68
N PHE A 268 0.22 -17.94 23.11
CA PHE A 268 -0.01 -17.55 24.49
C PHE A 268 -1.41 -16.96 24.60
N THR A 269 -2.29 -17.65 25.30
CA THR A 269 -3.68 -17.23 25.48
C THR A 269 -3.92 -16.89 26.93
N THR A 270 -4.60 -15.79 27.22
CA THR A 270 -4.98 -15.41 28.57
C THR A 270 -6.48 -15.22 28.67
N CYS A 271 -7.06 -15.67 29.76
CA CYS A 271 -8.45 -15.35 30.08
C CYS A 271 -8.46 -14.14 31.03
N ASP A 272 -9.31 -13.16 30.75
CA ASP A 272 -9.69 -12.16 31.74
C ASP A 272 -10.31 -12.86 32.98
N VAL A 273 -10.15 -12.25 34.15
CA VAL A 273 -10.75 -12.72 35.41
C VAL A 273 -11.99 -11.88 35.66
#